data_AF-A0A3A1YC79-F1
#
_entry.id   AF-A0A3A1YC79-F1
#
_cell.length_a   1.000
_cell.length_b   1.000
_cell.length_c   1.000
_cell.angle_alpha   90.00
_cell.angle_beta   90.00
_cell.angle_gamma   90.00
#
_symmetry.space_group_name_H-M   'P 1'
#
loop_
_entity.id
_entity.type
_entity.pdbx_description
1 polymer ?
#
loop_
_entity_poly.entity_id
_entity_poly.type
_entity_poly.pdbx_seq_one_letter_code
_entity_poly.pdbx_strand_id
1 'polypeptide(L)'
;FIKHIGSQNAGISWLLKGMYVHNGKLYLDIKLKNRSRMPFEVDFISFKMVDKKTTKQSLVQEISIEPLRMYQPLLVVKPKKDARCIYMLDGFTLSDDKVLRIEIFEKKGSRYQSFLLTNEDISKSRPIEQFHLKF
;
A
#
# COMPACT_ATOMS: atom_id res chain seq x y z
N PHE A 1 1.58 7.70 14.39
CA PHE A 1 1.02 8.28 13.15
C PHE A 1 2.10 8.12 12.10
N ILE A 2 1.88 7.31 11.06
CA ILE A 2 2.80 7.22 9.93
C ILE A 2 2.55 8.48 9.09
N LYS A 3 3.48 9.45 9.16
CA LYS A 3 3.30 10.77 8.52
C LYS A 3 3.91 10.87 7.12
N HIS A 4 4.84 9.99 6.74
CA HIS A 4 5.73 10.24 5.59
C HIS A 4 5.85 9.10 4.57
N ILE A 5 5.15 7.97 4.74
CA ILE A 5 5.25 6.86 3.78
C ILE A 5 4.17 7.00 2.71
N GLY A 6 4.63 7.14 1.46
CA GLY A 6 3.77 7.23 0.29
C GLY A 6 4.50 7.85 -0.89
N SER A 7 3.76 8.11 -1.95
CA SER A 7 4.26 8.80 -3.14
C SER A 7 3.25 9.82 -3.66
N GLN A 8 3.74 10.78 -4.41
CA GLN A 8 2.89 11.76 -5.08
C GLN A 8 3.49 12.14 -6.44
N ASN A 9 2.71 11.93 -7.51
CA ASN A 9 3.07 12.34 -8.86
C ASN A 9 1.80 12.50 -9.73
N ALA A 10 1.84 13.30 -10.80
CA ALA A 10 0.75 13.46 -11.76
C ALA A 10 -0.63 13.78 -11.12
N GLY A 11 -0.63 14.55 -10.03
CA GLY A 11 -1.84 14.90 -9.29
C GLY A 11 -2.45 13.75 -8.48
N ILE A 12 -1.74 12.65 -8.29
CA ILE A 12 -2.16 11.53 -7.45
C ILE A 12 -1.24 11.45 -6.23
N SER A 13 -1.82 11.30 -5.04
CA SER A 13 -1.07 10.94 -3.82
C SER A 13 -1.51 9.57 -3.32
N TRP A 14 -0.56 8.67 -3.08
CA TRP A 14 -0.77 7.31 -2.58
C TRP A 14 -0.05 7.16 -1.24
N LEU A 15 -0.82 7.14 -0.14
CA LEU A 15 -0.28 7.39 1.19
C LEU A 15 -0.67 6.29 2.18
N LEU A 16 0.30 5.76 2.91
CA LEU A 16 0.03 4.93 4.08
C LEU A 16 -0.40 5.84 5.24
N LYS A 17 -1.59 5.60 5.79
CA LYS A 17 -2.19 6.37 6.90
C LYS A 17 -2.05 5.66 8.24
N GLY A 18 -2.08 4.34 8.22
CA GLY A 18 -1.94 3.50 9.40
C GLY A 18 -1.50 2.10 9.02
N MET A 19 -0.83 1.45 9.97
CA MET A 19 -0.47 0.04 9.88
C MET A 19 -0.73 -0.60 11.22
N TYR A 20 -1.36 -1.76 11.19
CA TYR A 20 -1.88 -2.40 12.38
C TYR A 20 -1.67 -3.91 12.35
N VAL A 21 -1.53 -4.51 13.52
CA VAL A 21 -1.41 -5.97 13.67
C VAL A 21 -2.50 -6.49 14.60
N HIS A 22 -3.14 -7.58 14.20
CA HIS A 22 -4.12 -8.29 15.00
C HIS A 22 -4.20 -9.74 14.55
N ASN A 23 -4.17 -10.70 15.49
CA ASN A 23 -4.25 -12.14 15.22
C ASN A 23 -3.34 -12.63 14.08
N GLY A 24 -2.09 -12.17 14.09
CA GLY A 24 -1.10 -12.54 13.06
C GLY A 24 -1.37 -11.96 11.67
N LYS A 25 -2.30 -11.01 11.51
CA LYS A 25 -2.59 -10.31 10.25
C LYS A 25 -2.04 -8.89 10.27
N LEU A 26 -1.59 -8.43 9.11
CA LEU A 26 -1.15 -7.06 8.89
C LEU A 26 -2.23 -6.27 8.16
N TYR A 27 -2.64 -5.13 8.72
CA TYR A 27 -3.63 -4.25 8.14
C TYR A 27 -2.96 -2.96 7.65
N LEU A 28 -3.10 -2.69 6.35
CA LEU A 28 -2.60 -1.49 5.71
C LEU A 28 -3.76 -0.55 5.41
N ASP A 29 -3.78 0.58 6.09
CA ASP A 29 -4.74 1.64 5.83
C ASP A 29 -4.14 2.65 4.86
N ILE A 30 -4.63 2.64 3.62
CA ILE A 30 -4.07 3.39 2.50
C ILE A 30 -5.08 4.41 2.00
N LYS A 31 -4.59 5.63 1.74
CA LYS A 31 -5.37 6.74 1.19
C LYS A 31 -4.86 7.13 -0.19
N LEU A 32 -5.78 7.15 -1.16
CA LEU A 32 -5.59 7.70 -2.50
C LEU A 32 -6.22 9.09 -2.57
N LYS A 33 -5.44 10.08 -3.00
CA LYS A 33 -5.94 11.44 -3.26
C LYS A 33 -5.80 11.73 -4.73
N ASN A 34 -6.91 12.05 -5.40
CA ASN A 34 -6.88 12.58 -6.74
C ASN A 34 -7.02 14.11 -6.68
N ARG A 35 -5.95 14.80 -7.05
CA ARG A 35 -5.87 16.26 -7.18
C ARG A 35 -5.83 16.71 -8.63
N SER A 36 -5.87 15.80 -9.61
CA SER A 36 -5.95 16.13 -11.02
C SER A 36 -7.37 16.58 -11.41
N ARG A 37 -7.55 16.94 -12.68
CA ARG A 37 -8.85 17.28 -13.28
C ARG A 37 -9.57 16.07 -13.90
N MET A 38 -8.90 14.91 -13.97
CA MET A 38 -9.41 13.68 -14.58
C MET A 38 -9.62 12.59 -13.53
N PRO A 39 -10.65 11.73 -13.67
CA PRO A 39 -10.83 10.58 -12.77
C PRO A 39 -9.58 9.70 -12.80
N PHE A 40 -9.27 9.03 -11.69
CA PHE A 40 -8.24 7.99 -11.65
C PHE A 40 -8.97 6.64 -11.60
N GLU A 41 -9.01 5.95 -12.73
CA GLU A 41 -9.57 4.59 -12.82
C GLU A 41 -8.47 3.60 -12.49
N VAL A 42 -8.66 2.81 -11.43
CA VAL A 42 -7.68 1.84 -10.99
C VAL A 42 -7.73 0.63 -11.92
N ASP A 43 -6.57 0.22 -12.44
CA ASP A 43 -6.44 -1.06 -13.14
C ASP A 43 -6.26 -2.17 -12.10
N PHE A 44 -5.16 -2.10 -11.36
CA PHE A 44 -4.86 -3.01 -10.27
C PHE A 44 -3.93 -2.36 -9.23
N ILE A 45 -3.88 -3.00 -8.07
CA ILE A 45 -3.00 -2.66 -6.95
C ILE A 45 -2.21 -3.92 -6.65
N SER A 46 -0.89 -3.81 -6.50
CA SER A 46 -0.02 -4.96 -6.25
C SER A 46 0.77 -4.79 -4.96
N PHE A 47 0.94 -5.89 -4.24
CA PHE A 47 1.78 -6.01 -3.05
C PHE A 47 2.86 -7.03 -3.35
N LYS A 48 4.12 -6.64 -3.25
CA LYS A 48 5.25 -7.50 -3.60
C LYS A 48 6.36 -7.38 -2.58
N MET A 49 6.86 -8.50 -2.10
CA MET A 49 8.12 -8.54 -1.39
C MET A 49 9.25 -8.51 -2.41
N VAL A 50 10.14 -7.54 -2.30
CA VAL A 50 11.26 -7.33 -3.23
C VAL A 50 12.54 -7.03 -2.46
N ASP A 51 13.68 -7.41 -3.03
CA ASP A 51 14.98 -7.11 -2.45
C ASP A 51 15.28 -5.60 -2.51
N LYS A 52 15.83 -5.03 -1.43
CA LYS A 52 16.37 -3.67 -1.34
C LYS A 52 17.67 -3.58 -2.15
N LYS A 53 17.59 -3.64 -3.49
CA LYS A 53 18.70 -3.44 -4.46
C LYS A 53 20.12 -3.64 -3.89
N THR A 54 20.66 -4.85 -4.01
CA THR A 54 22.04 -5.14 -3.58
C THR A 54 23.11 -4.86 -4.64
N THR A 55 22.80 -4.81 -5.94
CA THR A 55 23.68 -4.27 -7.01
C THR A 55 23.01 -4.38 -8.39
N LYS A 56 23.50 -3.63 -9.40
CA LYS A 56 23.01 -3.65 -10.81
C LYS A 56 23.02 -5.03 -11.49
N GLN A 57 23.64 -6.05 -10.91
CA GLN A 57 23.85 -7.39 -11.50
C GLN A 57 23.14 -8.54 -10.77
N SER A 58 22.35 -8.25 -9.73
CA SER A 58 21.60 -9.30 -9.01
C SER A 58 20.23 -9.54 -9.67
N LEU A 59 19.86 -10.82 -9.84
CA LEU A 59 18.49 -11.21 -10.20
C LEU A 59 17.56 -10.73 -9.07
N VAL A 60 16.67 -9.78 -9.37
CA VAL A 60 15.69 -9.28 -8.40
C VAL A 60 14.63 -10.36 -8.20
N GLN A 61 14.48 -10.86 -6.98
CA GLN A 61 13.35 -11.72 -6.63
C GLN A 61 12.15 -10.85 -6.25
N GLU A 62 11.02 -11.07 -6.92
CA GLU A 62 9.74 -10.47 -6.55
C GLU A 62 8.76 -11.58 -6.18
N ILE A 63 8.23 -11.52 -4.95
CA ILE A 63 7.21 -12.45 -4.47
C ILE A 63 5.92 -11.67 -4.29
N SER A 64 4.89 -12.00 -5.07
CA SER A 64 3.55 -11.42 -4.91
C SER A 64 2.94 -11.83 -3.57
N ILE A 65 2.32 -10.88 -2.89
CA ILE A 65 1.55 -11.10 -1.66
C ILE A 65 0.10 -10.75 -1.97
N GLU A 66 -0.78 -11.73 -1.94
CA GLU A 66 -2.20 -11.49 -2.17
C GLU A 66 -2.88 -11.00 -0.88
N PRO A 67 -3.64 -9.89 -0.92
CA PRO A 67 -4.46 -9.50 0.22
C PRO A 67 -5.53 -10.57 0.50
N LEU A 68 -5.65 -10.97 1.76
CA LEU A 68 -6.70 -11.86 2.22
C LEU A 68 -8.08 -11.20 2.14
N ARG A 69 -8.15 -9.88 2.41
CA ARG A 69 -9.35 -9.05 2.25
C ARG A 69 -9.00 -7.60 1.93
N MET A 70 -9.96 -6.90 1.35
CA MET A 70 -9.95 -5.45 1.20
C MET A 70 -11.30 -4.86 1.60
N TYR A 71 -11.28 -3.69 2.23
CA TYR A 71 -12.47 -2.92 2.61
C TYR A 71 -12.45 -1.57 1.91
N GLN A 72 -13.57 -1.20 1.28
CA GLN A 72 -13.70 -0.01 0.42
C GLN A 72 -12.73 -0.06 -0.78
N PRO A 73 -12.90 -1.04 -1.69
CA PRO A 73 -12.00 -1.21 -2.83
C PRO A 73 -11.92 0.05 -3.69
N LEU A 74 -10.70 0.36 -4.14
CA LEU A 74 -10.44 1.51 -5.00
C LEU A 74 -10.67 1.09 -6.46
N LEU A 75 -11.83 1.47 -7.00
CA LEU A 75 -12.15 1.26 -8.42
C LEU A 75 -11.95 2.54 -9.23
N VAL A 76 -12.55 3.64 -8.78
CA VAL A 76 -12.42 4.96 -9.43
C VAL A 76 -12.37 6.05 -8.38
N VAL A 77 -11.41 6.97 -8.49
CA VAL A 77 -11.37 8.18 -7.67
C VAL A 77 -11.62 9.41 -8.53
N LYS A 78 -12.77 10.04 -8.32
CA LYS A 78 -13.21 11.25 -9.06
C LYS A 78 -12.20 12.41 -8.91
N PRO A 79 -12.19 13.36 -9.86
CA PRO A 79 -11.37 14.56 -9.76
C PRO A 79 -11.55 15.28 -8.42
N LYS A 80 -10.44 15.77 -7.84
CA LYS A 80 -10.44 16.52 -6.57
C LYS A 80 -11.09 15.78 -5.39
N LYS A 81 -11.13 14.45 -5.41
CA LYS A 81 -11.64 13.61 -4.32
C LYS A 81 -10.55 12.74 -3.69
N ASP A 82 -10.90 12.18 -2.53
CA ASP A 82 -10.09 11.25 -1.76
C ASP A 82 -10.85 9.93 -1.64
N ALA A 83 -10.12 8.83 -1.59
CA ALA A 83 -10.63 7.51 -1.26
C ALA A 83 -9.67 6.81 -0.29
N ARG A 84 -10.17 5.86 0.48
CA ARG A 84 -9.41 5.11 1.48
C ARG A 84 -9.76 3.63 1.34
N CYS A 85 -8.79 2.76 1.49
CA CYS A 85 -8.97 1.32 1.46
C CYS A 85 -8.13 0.69 2.58
N ILE A 86 -8.67 -0.35 3.21
CA ILE A 86 -7.94 -1.17 4.18
C ILE A 86 -7.66 -2.52 3.54
N TYR A 87 -6.38 -2.87 3.44
CA TYR A 87 -5.93 -4.20 3.01
C TYR A 87 -5.54 -5.04 4.21
N MET A 88 -6.00 -6.29 4.26
CA MET A 88 -5.59 -7.27 5.24
C MET A 88 -4.68 -8.28 4.55
N LEU A 89 -3.41 -8.31 4.92
CA LEU A 89 -2.43 -9.28 4.47
C LEU A 89 -2.27 -10.37 5.52
N ASP A 90 -1.83 -11.55 5.08
CA ASP A 90 -1.33 -12.55 6.03
C ASP A 90 -0.07 -12.04 6.73
N GLY A 91 0.21 -12.58 7.91
CA GLY A 91 1.48 -12.34 8.58
C GLY A 91 2.63 -12.93 7.76
N PHE A 92 3.72 -12.19 7.63
CA PHE A 92 4.92 -12.66 6.94
C PHE A 92 6.17 -12.17 7.68
N THR A 93 7.27 -12.87 7.46
CA THR A 93 8.60 -12.44 7.91
C THR A 93 9.26 -11.66 6.79
N LEU A 94 9.77 -10.47 7.10
CA LEU A 94 10.51 -9.62 6.17
C LEU A 94 11.93 -9.44 6.71
N SER A 95 12.93 -9.92 5.98
CA SER A 95 14.34 -9.69 6.31
C SER A 95 14.75 -8.25 6.04
N ASP A 96 15.83 -7.78 6.67
CA ASP A 96 16.27 -6.38 6.59
C ASP A 96 16.76 -5.97 5.19
N ASP A 97 17.10 -6.92 4.33
CA ASP A 97 17.45 -6.74 2.92
C ASP A 97 16.23 -6.73 1.99
N LYS A 98 15.01 -6.88 2.51
CA LYS A 98 13.76 -6.87 1.73
C LYS A 98 12.81 -5.74 2.12
N VAL A 99 11.92 -5.39 1.20
CA VAL A 99 10.83 -4.43 1.40
C VAL A 99 9.53 -4.98 0.83
N LEU A 100 8.41 -4.56 1.44
CA LEU A 100 7.10 -4.68 0.82
C LEU A 100 6.86 -3.46 -0.08
N ARG A 101 6.82 -3.66 -1.39
CA ARG A 101 6.45 -2.65 -2.38
C ARG A 101 4.93 -2.69 -2.61
N ILE A 102 4.28 -1.55 -2.45
CA ILE A 102 2.85 -1.38 -2.71
C ILE A 102 2.66 -0.40 -3.85
N GLU A 103 1.98 -0.85 -4.90
CA GLU A 103 1.88 -0.15 -6.18
C GLU A 103 0.43 0.01 -6.59
N ILE A 104 0.13 1.09 -7.32
CA ILE A 104 -1.18 1.30 -7.93
C ILE A 104 -1.01 1.83 -9.35
N PHE A 105 -1.76 1.22 -10.27
CA PHE A 105 -1.70 1.49 -11.70
C PHE A 105 -3.05 2.03 -12.20
N GLU A 106 -2.97 3.02 -13.08
CA GLU A 106 -4.15 3.54 -13.75
C GLU A 106 -4.52 2.71 -14.98
N LYS A 107 -5.81 2.42 -15.13
CA LYS A 107 -6.37 1.75 -16.30
C LYS A 107 -6.21 2.62 -17.55
N LYS A 108 -5.55 2.09 -18.58
CA LYS A 108 -5.31 2.77 -19.87
C LYS A 108 -4.66 4.17 -19.70
N GLY A 109 -3.89 4.37 -18.64
CA GLY A 109 -3.21 5.63 -18.34
C GLY A 109 -1.74 5.42 -17.99
N SER A 110 -1.00 6.51 -17.88
CA SER A 110 0.42 6.49 -17.48
C SER A 110 0.65 6.81 -16.00
N ARG A 111 -0.40 7.11 -15.23
CA ARG A 111 -0.26 7.45 -13.82
C ARG A 111 -0.01 6.19 -13.00
N TYR A 112 1.13 6.18 -12.32
CA TYR A 112 1.59 5.11 -11.45
C TYR A 112 2.10 5.71 -10.14
N GLN A 113 1.86 5.00 -9.03
CA GLN A 113 2.38 5.36 -7.71
C GLN A 113 2.91 4.12 -7.01
N SER A 114 3.94 4.30 -6.19
CA SER A 114 4.55 3.21 -5.43
C SER A 114 5.24 3.73 -4.19
N PHE A 115 5.12 2.97 -3.10
CA PHE A 115 5.91 3.19 -1.90
C PHE A 115 6.38 1.86 -1.32
N LEU A 116 7.40 1.94 -0.47
CA LEU A 116 8.04 0.78 0.16
C LEU A 116 7.77 0.80 1.67
N LEU A 117 7.61 -0.39 2.24
CA LEU A 117 7.63 -0.63 3.68
C LEU A 117 8.82 -1.52 4.02
N THR A 118 9.63 -1.06 4.95
CA THR A 118 10.76 -1.82 5.49
C THR A 118 10.33 -2.71 6.65
N ASN A 119 11.19 -3.64 7.06
CA ASN A 119 11.00 -4.40 8.29
C ASN A 119 10.80 -3.49 9.51
N GLU A 120 11.56 -2.39 9.61
CA GLU A 120 11.43 -1.40 10.68
C GLU A 120 10.08 -0.68 10.67
N ASP A 121 9.52 -0.40 9.49
CA ASP A 121 8.18 0.18 9.39
C ASP A 121 7.14 -0.81 9.93
N ILE A 122 7.20 -2.07 9.49
CA ILE A 122 6.26 -3.13 9.85
C ILE A 122 6.34 -3.46 11.33
N SER A 123 7.52 -3.49 11.94
CA SER A 123 7.67 -3.73 13.38
C SER A 123 7.07 -2.62 14.24
N LYS A 124 6.96 -1.39 13.72
CA LYS A 124 6.29 -0.25 14.37
C LYS A 124 4.77 -0.24 14.20
N SER A 125 4.18 -1.29 13.64
CA SER A 125 2.73 -1.44 13.50
C SER A 125 2.04 -1.40 14.86
N ARG A 126 0.85 -0.79 14.90
CA ARG A 126 0.08 -0.69 16.15
C ARG A 126 -0.73 -1.96 16.39
N PRO A 127 -0.68 -2.58 17.58
CA PRO A 127 -1.62 -3.64 17.91
C PRO A 127 -3.05 -3.09 17.94
N ILE A 128 -4.00 -3.84 17.40
CA ILE A 128 -5.43 -3.62 17.63
C ILE A 128 -5.89 -4.73 18.55
N GLU A 129 -6.33 -4.39 19.76
CA GLU A 129 -6.88 -5.38 20.70
C GLU A 129 -8.37 -5.62 20.43
N GLN A 130 -9.12 -4.61 19.97
CA GLN A 130 -10.54 -4.72 19.59
C GLN A 130 -10.88 -3.76 18.45
N PHE A 131 -11.51 -4.27 17.38
CA PHE A 131 -12.13 -3.43 16.35
C PHE A 131 -13.49 -2.93 16.87
N HIS A 132 -13.54 -1.72 17.44
CA HIS A 132 -14.81 -1.03 17.60
C HIS A 132 -15.28 -0.47 16.24
N LEU A 133 -15.86 -1.34 15.41
CA LEU A 133 -16.63 -0.91 14.26
C LEU A 133 -17.97 -0.38 14.77
N LYS A 134 -18.09 0.95 14.89
CA LYS A 134 -19.41 1.59 14.95
C LYS A 134 -19.99 1.53 13.54
N PHE A 135 -21.01 0.69 13.35
CA PHE A 135 -21.88 0.72 12.19
C PHE A 135 -22.85 1.91 12.30
#